data_AF-A0A9P8GIL6-F1
#
_entry.id   AF-A0A9P8GIL6-F1
#
_cell.length_a   1.000
_cell.length_b   1.000
_cell.length_c   1.000
_cell.angle_alpha   90.00
_cell.angle_beta   90.00
_cell.angle_gamma   90.00
#
_symmetry.space_group_name_H-M   'P 1'
#
loop_
_entity.id
_entity.type
_entity.pdbx_description
1 polymer ?
#
loop_
_entity_poly.entity_id
_entity_poly.type
_entity_poly.pdbx_seq_one_letter_code
_entity_poly.pdbx_strand_id
1 'polypeptide(L)'
;MSSKENSPERPSDNKQQNGDSEKGKDGDEKPKPVGLFSPELKHVRREIAWKWLLTTVILMIAIMAVLSLYWAALYHVESNISSLVVYVVDFDGQGPASVPGVEPLVGPIIQGLARTQVASGTPTLGWGPLFGSDFNYDPIAVRQAVYNWDAWAAIIIMPNATSQLYNAVQNGNTSYDPMGACQLIYQSSRDDTNWYDFMYPIISQFQTQATTMVGEQWAKMVLQNATTDQTLLRNLVNVPQAVSPAIGFSEFDLRPFYPYTAIPATTIGLIYLIILSFFSFAFYLPIWFRFLNPQGHPPLRFVEFIAVRWGGTVLAYLFLSLAYSFVSLAFQINFSGGNPITSETQVTDIAYGNPDAYGHGTFPVYWMLNFVAMCALGLACENVAMVVGQPWTGLWLIFWVITNVSTGFYDIDIEPAFFRWGYAWPLHNVVEASRQILFGLHSRIGLDFGVLFAWAAVNTAIFPFTCWFLMYKRKHEVHEYWA
;
A
#
# COMPACT_ATOMS: atom_id res chain seq x y z
N MET A 1 -30.29 52.29 -54.37
CA MET A 1 -29.10 53.16 -54.48
C MET A 1 -29.07 54.04 -53.22
N SER A 2 -28.01 53.97 -52.43
CA SER A 2 -27.55 54.96 -51.42
C SER A 2 -28.46 55.40 -50.24
N SER A 3 -27.97 55.09 -49.02
CA SER A 3 -27.64 55.97 -47.87
C SER A 3 -28.57 57.11 -47.37
N LYS A 4 -28.74 57.13 -46.02
CA LYS A 4 -28.84 58.27 -45.06
C LYS A 4 -30.05 59.23 -45.21
N GLU A 5 -30.59 59.96 -44.22
CA GLU A 5 -30.26 60.31 -42.82
C GLU A 5 -31.50 60.95 -42.14
N ASN A 6 -31.46 61.00 -40.81
CA ASN A 6 -32.00 62.00 -39.86
C ASN A 6 -33.51 62.16 -39.49
N SER A 7 -33.68 62.10 -38.15
CA SER A 7 -34.68 62.58 -37.18
C SER A 7 -35.16 64.05 -37.40
N PRO A 8 -36.06 64.66 -36.58
CA PRO A 8 -36.62 64.23 -35.27
C PRO A 8 -38.12 64.54 -35.02
N GLU A 9 -38.68 64.06 -33.90
CA GLU A 9 -39.40 64.84 -32.85
C GLU A 9 -40.34 64.00 -31.97
N ARG A 10 -40.44 64.42 -30.71
CA ARG A 10 -41.26 63.84 -29.62
C ARG A 10 -42.77 64.02 -29.88
N PRO A 11 -43.61 63.29 -29.13
CA PRO A 11 -44.77 63.96 -28.57
C PRO A 11 -45.03 63.70 -27.08
N SER A 12 -45.81 64.64 -26.57
CA SER A 12 -46.33 64.94 -25.24
C SER A 12 -47.48 64.05 -24.77
N ASP A 13 -47.73 64.14 -23.45
CA ASP A 13 -48.88 63.64 -22.69
C ASP A 13 -50.26 63.98 -23.28
N ASN A 14 -51.23 63.06 -23.20
CA ASN A 14 -52.41 63.17 -22.30
C ASN A 14 -53.42 62.01 -22.45
N LYS A 15 -53.91 61.54 -21.29
CA LYS A 15 -55.30 61.09 -20.97
C LYS A 15 -56.02 60.10 -21.90
N GLN A 16 -56.40 58.94 -21.36
CA GLN A 16 -57.78 58.72 -20.85
C GLN A 16 -57.94 57.37 -20.15
N GLN A 17 -58.46 57.43 -18.92
CA GLN A 17 -59.10 56.32 -18.20
C GLN A 17 -60.50 56.06 -18.80
N ASN A 18 -60.80 54.79 -19.03
CA ASN A 18 -62.09 54.10 -18.88
C ASN A 18 -61.77 52.64 -19.27
N GLY A 19 -62.01 51.61 -18.47
CA GLY A 19 -63.21 51.31 -17.71
C GLY A 19 -63.60 49.89 -18.14
N ASP A 20 -63.45 48.95 -17.23
CA ASP A 20 -63.78 47.52 -17.22
C ASP A 20 -64.42 46.86 -18.47
N SER A 21 -63.80 45.76 -18.89
CA SER A 21 -64.52 44.56 -19.31
C SER A 21 -63.62 43.32 -19.31
N GLU A 22 -63.94 42.42 -18.37
CA GLU A 22 -63.94 40.95 -18.49
C GLU A 22 -62.62 40.16 -18.58
N LYS A 23 -62.32 39.55 -17.42
CA LYS A 23 -61.96 38.14 -17.19
C LYS A 23 -61.63 37.29 -18.43
N GLY A 24 -60.40 36.80 -18.41
CA GLY A 24 -60.05 35.54 -19.06
C GLY A 24 -58.55 35.38 -19.18
N LYS A 25 -57.89 34.85 -18.15
CA LYS A 25 -56.56 34.23 -18.24
C LYS A 25 -56.25 33.43 -16.96
N ASP A 26 -56.93 32.29 -16.82
CA ASP A 26 -56.28 31.13 -16.22
C ASP A 26 -55.38 30.54 -17.30
N GLY A 27 -54.10 30.88 -17.19
CA GLY A 27 -53.02 30.23 -17.90
C GLY A 27 -51.81 30.40 -17.01
N ASP A 28 -51.32 29.30 -16.45
CA ASP A 28 -50.05 29.21 -15.72
C ASP A 28 -48.93 29.79 -16.60
N GLU A 29 -48.70 31.10 -16.51
CA GLU A 29 -47.52 31.74 -17.06
C GLU A 29 -46.35 31.30 -16.17
N LYS A 30 -45.53 30.39 -16.69
CA LYS A 30 -44.28 30.00 -16.04
C LYS A 30 -43.52 31.26 -15.62
N PRO A 31 -43.10 31.38 -14.36
CA PRO A 31 -42.50 32.60 -13.85
C PRO A 31 -41.31 33.00 -14.74
N LYS A 32 -41.29 34.28 -15.15
CA LYS A 32 -40.22 34.80 -16.01
C LYS A 32 -38.89 34.75 -15.23
N PRO A 33 -37.78 34.33 -15.87
CA PRO A 33 -36.49 34.32 -15.19
C PRO A 33 -36.11 35.75 -14.79
N VAL A 34 -35.89 35.95 -13.49
CA VAL A 34 -35.49 37.22 -12.90
C VAL A 34 -34.00 37.22 -12.59
N GLY A 35 -33.38 38.42 -12.55
CA GLY A 35 -31.98 38.56 -12.18
C GLY A 35 -31.71 38.14 -10.73
N LEU A 36 -30.47 37.71 -10.44
CA LEU A 36 -30.06 37.17 -9.13
C LEU A 36 -30.45 38.06 -7.95
N PHE A 37 -30.41 39.38 -8.12
CA PHE A 37 -30.69 40.38 -7.08
C PHE A 37 -32.15 40.81 -6.99
N SER A 38 -33.08 40.17 -7.71
CA SER A 38 -34.50 40.48 -7.61
C SER A 38 -35.00 40.32 -6.16
N PRO A 39 -35.93 41.17 -5.70
CA PRO A 39 -36.55 41.01 -4.38
C PRO A 39 -37.28 39.67 -4.23
N GLU A 40 -37.82 39.13 -5.33
CA GLU A 40 -38.52 37.84 -5.41
C GLU A 40 -37.62 36.66 -5.02
N LEU A 41 -36.31 36.74 -5.28
CA LEU A 41 -35.34 35.71 -4.90
C LEU A 41 -34.75 35.90 -3.49
N LYS A 42 -35.14 36.92 -2.72
CA LYS A 42 -34.50 37.20 -1.42
C LYS A 42 -34.59 36.02 -0.44
N HIS A 43 -35.72 35.33 -0.38
CA HIS A 43 -35.90 34.14 0.46
C HIS A 43 -35.05 32.98 -0.05
N VAL A 44 -35.11 32.71 -1.35
CA VAL A 44 -34.36 31.63 -2.02
C VAL A 44 -32.86 31.82 -1.87
N ARG A 45 -32.33 33.04 -2.04
CA ARG A 45 -30.91 33.36 -1.82
C ARG A 45 -30.46 33.04 -0.40
N ARG A 46 -31.27 33.39 0.60
CA ARG A 46 -30.95 33.12 2.01
C ARG A 46 -30.95 31.61 2.29
N GLU A 47 -31.92 30.89 1.74
CA GLU A 47 -32.00 29.45 1.87
C GLU A 47 -30.83 28.74 1.18
N ILE A 48 -30.49 29.13 -0.04
CA ILE A 48 -29.31 28.62 -0.76
C ILE A 48 -28.03 28.91 0.03
N ALA A 49 -27.84 30.14 0.51
CA ALA A 49 -26.64 30.51 1.28
C ALA A 49 -26.54 29.68 2.58
N TRP A 50 -27.65 29.47 3.28
CA TRP A 50 -27.69 28.66 4.49
C TRP A 50 -27.41 27.18 4.21
N LYS A 51 -28.11 26.59 3.24
CA LYS A 51 -27.91 25.18 2.83
C LYS A 51 -26.48 24.96 2.32
N TRP A 52 -25.95 25.88 1.51
CA TRP A 52 -24.56 25.83 1.02
C TRP A 52 -23.55 25.92 2.16
N LEU A 53 -23.73 26.86 3.09
CA LEU A 53 -22.84 27.01 4.24
C LEU A 53 -22.87 25.76 5.12
N LEU A 54 -24.06 25.26 5.45
CA LEU A 54 -24.24 24.06 6.26
C LEU A 54 -23.57 22.85 5.59
N THR A 55 -23.86 22.60 4.31
CA THR A 55 -23.24 21.50 3.56
C THR A 55 -21.72 21.66 3.51
N THR A 56 -21.20 22.86 3.26
CA THR A 56 -19.75 23.12 3.20
C THR A 56 -19.08 22.86 4.55
N VAL A 57 -19.66 23.31 5.65
CA VAL A 57 -19.13 23.08 7.01
C VAL A 57 -19.14 21.60 7.35
N ILE A 58 -20.22 20.87 7.02
CA ILE A 58 -20.28 19.41 7.21
C ILE A 58 -19.17 18.71 6.42
N LEU A 59 -18.97 19.09 5.15
CA LEU A 59 -17.91 18.53 4.32
C LEU A 59 -16.52 18.87 4.89
N MET A 60 -16.28 20.10 5.35
CA MET A 60 -15.01 20.48 5.98
C MET A 60 -14.71 19.65 7.23
N ILE A 61 -15.71 19.46 8.11
CA ILE A 61 -15.57 18.63 9.31
C ILE A 61 -15.29 17.17 8.94
N ALA A 62 -16.02 16.62 7.97
CA ALA A 62 -15.83 15.25 7.51
C ALA A 62 -14.45 15.04 6.88
N ILE A 63 -14.01 15.97 6.03
CA ILE A 63 -12.69 15.96 5.40
C ILE A 63 -11.61 16.01 6.47
N MET A 64 -11.69 16.93 7.44
CA MET A 64 -10.72 16.98 8.54
C MET A 64 -10.70 15.68 9.33
N ALA A 65 -11.87 15.16 9.73
CA ALA A 65 -11.94 13.95 10.54
C ALA A 65 -11.36 12.72 9.82
N VAL A 66 -11.68 12.55 8.53
CA VAL A 66 -11.26 11.37 7.76
C VAL A 66 -9.83 11.52 7.24
N LEU A 67 -9.48 12.66 6.63
CA LEU A 67 -8.13 12.85 6.10
C LEU A 67 -7.08 12.86 7.21
N SER A 68 -7.39 13.35 8.42
CA SER A 68 -6.44 13.26 9.53
C SER A 68 -5.94 11.83 9.80
N LEU A 69 -6.72 10.78 9.49
CA LEU A 69 -6.26 9.39 9.59
C LEU A 69 -5.11 9.08 8.64
N TYR A 70 -5.16 9.61 7.41
CA TYR A 70 -4.11 9.40 6.42
C TYR A 70 -2.78 10.03 6.82
N TRP A 71 -2.81 11.25 7.36
CA TRP A 71 -1.59 11.89 7.86
C TRP A 71 -1.12 11.28 9.19
N ALA A 72 -2.06 10.87 10.05
CA ALA A 72 -1.73 10.28 11.34
C ALA A 72 -1.02 8.93 11.21
N ALA A 73 -1.27 8.17 10.14
CA ALA A 73 -0.57 6.92 9.81
C ALA A 73 0.95 7.12 9.82
N LEU A 74 1.44 8.22 9.24
CA LEU A 74 2.88 8.50 9.12
C LEU A 74 3.49 9.24 10.33
N TYR A 75 2.66 9.71 11.27
CA TYR A 75 3.10 10.65 12.32
C TYR A 75 4.13 10.05 13.29
N HIS A 76 4.10 8.74 13.54
CA HIS A 76 5.03 8.05 14.44
C HIS A 76 6.08 7.18 13.73
N VAL A 77 6.22 7.29 12.40
CA VAL A 77 7.16 6.47 11.62
C VAL A 77 8.57 6.59 12.17
N GLU A 78 9.08 7.81 12.36
CA GLU A 78 10.44 8.01 12.90
C GLU A 78 10.60 7.38 14.29
N SER A 79 9.63 7.54 15.19
CA SER A 79 9.69 6.96 16.53
C SER A 79 9.56 5.44 16.55
N ASN A 80 8.84 4.86 15.59
CA ASN A 80 8.55 3.44 15.53
C ASN A 80 9.48 2.68 14.62
N ILE A 81 10.41 3.33 13.90
CA ILE A 81 11.33 2.69 12.96
C ILE A 81 12.17 1.57 13.59
N SER A 82 12.29 1.56 14.91
CA SER A 82 12.89 0.48 15.70
C SER A 82 12.12 -0.86 15.67
N SER A 83 10.86 -0.87 15.22
CA SER A 83 10.09 -2.09 14.97
C SER A 83 10.56 -2.85 13.73
N LEU A 84 11.25 -2.16 12.80
CA LEU A 84 11.88 -2.78 11.64
C LEU A 84 13.18 -3.45 12.07
N VAL A 85 13.07 -4.71 12.49
CA VAL A 85 14.19 -5.47 13.04
C VAL A 85 15.15 -5.93 11.95
N VAL A 86 16.45 -5.64 12.14
CA VAL A 86 17.54 -6.11 11.27
C VAL A 86 18.49 -6.97 12.07
N TYR A 87 18.64 -8.24 11.70
CA TYR A 87 19.58 -9.13 12.38
C TYR A 87 21.02 -8.81 12.00
N VAL A 88 21.92 -8.84 12.97
CA VAL A 88 23.37 -8.73 12.75
C VAL A 88 23.99 -9.97 13.34
N VAL A 89 24.21 -10.98 12.48
CA VAL A 89 24.59 -12.33 12.90
C VAL A 89 26.09 -12.54 12.73
N ASP A 90 26.77 -12.83 13.82
CA ASP A 90 28.22 -13.04 13.83
C ASP A 90 28.58 -14.53 13.78
N PHE A 91 29.18 -14.95 12.66
CA PHE A 91 29.80 -16.27 12.53
C PHE A 91 31.34 -16.20 12.64
N ASP A 92 31.95 -15.01 12.66
CA ASP A 92 33.39 -14.80 12.53
C ASP A 92 34.17 -15.47 13.65
N GLY A 93 35.06 -16.40 13.29
CA GLY A 93 35.83 -17.19 14.26
C GLY A 93 34.97 -18.19 15.06
N GLN A 94 33.74 -18.47 14.62
CA GLN A 94 32.81 -19.38 15.29
C GLN A 94 32.39 -20.55 14.40
N GLY A 95 32.03 -21.66 15.04
CA GLY A 95 31.49 -22.84 14.37
C GLY A 95 32.51 -23.69 13.59
N PRO A 96 32.06 -24.80 12.97
CA PRO A 96 32.95 -25.79 12.34
C PRO A 96 33.74 -25.28 11.13
N ALA A 97 33.23 -24.24 10.47
CA ALA A 97 33.83 -23.65 9.28
C ALA A 97 34.93 -22.61 9.60
N SER A 98 35.11 -22.26 10.88
CA SER A 98 36.11 -21.26 11.30
C SER A 98 37.53 -21.84 11.31
N VAL A 99 38.50 -20.99 10.97
CA VAL A 99 39.93 -21.34 11.06
C VAL A 99 40.39 -21.25 12.52
N PRO A 100 40.90 -22.34 13.13
CA PRO A 100 41.37 -22.31 14.51
C PRO A 100 42.58 -21.38 14.71
N GLY A 101 42.62 -20.66 15.84
CA GLY A 101 43.79 -19.90 16.27
C GLY A 101 43.89 -18.46 15.74
N VAL A 102 42.89 -17.98 15.01
CA VAL A 102 42.77 -16.55 14.63
C VAL A 102 41.73 -15.89 15.53
N GLU A 103 42.11 -14.83 16.23
CA GLU A 103 41.18 -14.05 17.06
C GLU A 103 40.23 -13.23 16.16
N PRO A 104 38.90 -13.34 16.35
CA PRO A 104 37.92 -12.63 15.52
C PRO A 104 37.96 -11.12 15.80
N LEU A 105 37.96 -10.33 14.73
CA LEU A 105 38.02 -8.87 14.77
C LEU A 105 36.78 -8.26 14.11
N VAL A 106 36.43 -8.72 12.91
CA VAL A 106 35.35 -8.17 12.10
C VAL A 106 34.00 -8.33 12.81
N GLY A 107 33.69 -9.56 13.25
CA GLY A 107 32.43 -9.89 13.91
C GLY A 107 32.13 -9.04 15.15
N PRO A 108 33.03 -9.03 16.16
CA PRO A 108 32.86 -8.27 17.38
C PRO A 108 32.71 -6.75 17.16
N ILE A 109 33.44 -6.17 16.20
CA ILE A 109 33.33 -4.73 15.89
C ILE A 109 31.95 -4.39 15.33
N ILE A 110 31.46 -5.17 14.36
CA ILE A 110 30.17 -4.92 13.71
C ILE A 110 29.02 -5.15 14.69
N GLN A 111 29.07 -6.21 15.52
CA GLN A 111 28.11 -6.39 16.61
C GLN A 111 28.17 -5.26 17.63
N GLY A 112 29.37 -4.78 17.97
CA GLY A 112 29.57 -3.66 18.89
C GLY A 112 28.91 -2.37 18.38
N LEU A 113 29.00 -2.10 17.07
CA LEU A 113 28.30 -1.00 16.42
C LEU A 113 26.78 -1.16 16.53
N ALA A 114 26.24 -2.34 16.22
CA ALA A 114 24.81 -2.63 16.36
C ALA A 114 24.30 -2.39 17.79
N ARG A 115 25.03 -2.87 18.80
CA ARG A 115 24.70 -2.63 20.23
C ARG A 115 24.74 -1.15 20.58
N THR A 116 25.70 -0.40 20.04
CA THR A 116 25.83 1.05 20.28
C THR A 116 24.67 1.83 19.67
N GLN A 117 24.22 1.44 18.47
CA GLN A 117 23.08 2.07 17.81
C GLN A 117 21.76 1.84 18.57
N VAL A 118 21.54 0.63 19.12
CA VAL A 118 20.38 0.36 19.98
C VAL A 118 20.45 1.17 21.28
N ALA A 119 21.65 1.32 21.85
CA ALA A 119 21.86 2.02 23.11
C ALA A 119 21.88 3.55 22.99
N SER A 120 21.92 4.12 21.78
CA SER A 120 22.10 5.57 21.56
C SER A 120 20.89 6.41 22.01
N GLY A 121 19.71 5.79 22.13
CA GLY A 121 18.46 6.47 22.46
C GLY A 121 17.90 7.34 21.32
N THR A 122 18.55 7.37 20.15
CA THR A 122 18.00 7.99 18.95
C THR A 122 17.17 6.98 18.18
N PRO A 123 16.07 7.39 17.49
CA PRO A 123 15.33 6.47 16.66
C PRO A 123 16.20 5.90 15.54
N THR A 124 16.40 4.58 15.57
CA THR A 124 17.15 3.81 14.58
C THR A 124 16.40 2.50 14.33
N LEU A 125 16.83 1.73 13.32
CA LEU A 125 16.30 0.38 13.08
C LEU A 125 16.48 -0.52 14.31
N GLY A 126 15.62 -1.54 14.43
CA GLY A 126 15.71 -2.53 15.50
C GLY A 126 16.89 -3.46 15.30
N TRP A 127 18.11 -3.02 15.59
CA TRP A 127 19.29 -3.87 15.40
C TRP A 127 19.29 -5.05 16.39
N GLY A 128 19.23 -6.26 15.86
CA GLY A 128 19.26 -7.51 16.62
C GLY A 128 20.62 -8.21 16.51
N PRO A 129 21.61 -7.91 17.37
CA PRO A 129 22.88 -8.63 17.37
C PRO A 129 22.68 -10.07 17.87
N LEU A 130 22.96 -11.05 17.02
CA LEU A 130 22.78 -12.48 17.26
C LEU A 130 24.06 -13.26 16.97
N PHE A 131 24.21 -14.46 17.53
CA PHE A 131 25.38 -15.29 17.32
C PHE A 131 25.10 -16.41 16.31
N GLY A 132 26.15 -16.89 15.65
CA GLY A 132 26.02 -18.02 14.72
C GLY A 132 25.43 -19.29 15.38
N SER A 133 25.59 -19.44 16.70
CA SER A 133 24.98 -20.53 17.47
C SER A 133 23.45 -20.54 17.42
N ASP A 134 22.81 -19.37 17.31
CA ASP A 134 21.36 -19.23 17.27
C ASP A 134 20.78 -19.83 15.96
N PHE A 135 21.64 -20.01 14.95
CA PHE A 135 21.32 -20.53 13.63
C PHE A 135 22.08 -21.84 13.32
N ASN A 136 22.51 -22.58 14.34
CA ASN A 136 23.27 -23.83 14.19
C ASN A 136 24.55 -23.68 13.34
N TYR A 137 25.15 -22.49 13.32
CA TYR A 137 26.29 -22.12 12.50
C TYR A 137 26.06 -22.25 10.98
N ASP A 138 24.81 -22.13 10.52
CA ASP A 138 24.43 -22.13 9.11
C ASP A 138 23.96 -20.73 8.65
N PRO A 139 24.73 -20.03 7.80
CA PRO A 139 24.31 -18.77 7.19
C PRO A 139 23.00 -18.85 6.38
N ILE A 140 22.66 -20.02 5.84
CA ILE A 140 21.41 -20.20 5.07
C ILE A 140 20.20 -20.16 5.99
N ALA A 141 20.32 -20.62 7.24
CA ALA A 141 19.25 -20.50 8.23
C ALA A 141 18.92 -19.03 8.54
N VAL A 142 19.89 -18.11 8.46
CA VAL A 142 19.63 -16.67 8.58
C VAL A 142 18.84 -16.14 7.39
N ARG A 143 19.17 -16.59 6.16
CA ARG A 143 18.37 -16.24 4.97
C ARG A 143 16.94 -16.75 5.08
N GLN A 144 16.75 -17.95 5.63
CA GLN A 144 15.42 -18.49 5.89
C GLN A 144 14.63 -17.65 6.89
N ALA A 145 15.27 -17.14 7.95
CA ALA A 145 14.62 -16.25 8.91
C ALA A 145 14.15 -14.94 8.28
N VAL A 146 14.94 -14.35 7.37
CA VAL A 146 14.51 -13.18 6.58
C VAL A 146 13.31 -13.55 5.69
N TYR A 147 13.39 -14.69 4.97
CA TYR A 147 12.27 -15.14 4.14
C TYR A 147 10.99 -15.33 4.95
N ASN A 148 11.06 -15.95 6.13
CA ASN A 148 9.93 -16.19 7.03
C ASN A 148 9.38 -14.94 7.74
N TRP A 149 9.96 -13.77 7.46
CA TRP A 149 9.63 -12.49 8.10
C TRP A 149 9.90 -12.44 9.61
N ASP A 150 10.84 -13.25 10.12
CA ASP A 150 11.33 -13.14 11.50
C ASP A 150 12.18 -11.86 11.71
N ALA A 151 12.75 -11.36 10.60
CA ALA A 151 13.42 -10.07 10.49
C ALA A 151 13.10 -9.42 9.14
N TRP A 152 13.24 -8.11 9.03
CA TRP A 152 13.08 -7.38 7.77
C TRP A 152 14.30 -7.51 6.85
N ALA A 153 15.50 -7.57 7.45
CA ALA A 153 16.75 -7.82 6.76
C ALA A 153 17.75 -8.48 7.72
N ALA A 154 18.86 -8.97 7.18
CA ALA A 154 19.96 -9.50 7.98
C ALA A 154 21.32 -9.12 7.41
N ILE A 155 22.25 -8.78 8.29
CA ILE A 155 23.69 -8.66 8.03
C ILE A 155 24.35 -9.92 8.57
N ILE A 156 24.87 -10.76 7.69
CA ILE A 156 25.62 -11.97 8.03
C ILE A 156 27.10 -11.63 7.96
N ILE A 157 27.81 -11.75 9.08
CA ILE A 157 29.27 -11.69 9.10
C ILE A 157 29.79 -13.11 8.86
N MET A 158 30.59 -13.31 7.82
CA MET A 158 30.99 -14.65 7.38
C MET A 158 31.95 -15.32 8.38
N PRO A 159 31.93 -16.67 8.50
CA PRO A 159 32.71 -17.39 9.52
C PRO A 159 34.22 -17.21 9.46
N ASN A 160 34.72 -16.86 8.28
CA ASN A 160 36.13 -16.66 8.01
C ASN A 160 36.46 -15.20 7.64
N ALA A 161 35.63 -14.23 8.00
CA ALA A 161 35.84 -12.84 7.63
C ALA A 161 37.21 -12.33 8.14
N THR A 162 37.52 -12.55 9.42
CA THR A 162 38.82 -12.16 9.98
C THR A 162 39.96 -13.04 9.49
N SER A 163 39.76 -14.36 9.41
CA SER A 163 40.82 -15.28 8.99
C SER A 163 41.24 -15.07 7.52
N GLN A 164 40.31 -14.69 6.63
CA GLN A 164 40.60 -14.33 5.24
C GLN A 164 41.38 -13.00 5.15
N LEU A 165 41.08 -12.01 5.99
CA LEU A 165 41.87 -10.77 6.08
C LEU A 165 43.32 -11.06 6.47
N TYR A 166 43.52 -11.85 7.54
CA TYR A 166 44.85 -12.28 7.96
C TYR A 166 45.57 -13.07 6.86
N ASN A 167 44.90 -14.02 6.23
CA ASN A 167 45.47 -14.80 5.14
C ASN A 167 45.91 -13.90 3.97
N ALA A 168 45.08 -12.90 3.64
CA ALA A 168 45.33 -11.97 2.54
C ALA A 168 46.62 -11.18 2.74
N VAL A 169 46.81 -10.61 3.95
CA VAL A 169 48.00 -9.81 4.25
C VAL A 169 49.23 -10.66 4.53
N GLN A 170 49.08 -11.83 5.17
CA GLN A 170 50.21 -12.71 5.49
C GLN A 170 50.78 -13.40 4.25
N ASN A 171 49.94 -13.80 3.29
CA ASN A 171 50.37 -14.53 2.10
C ASN A 171 50.41 -13.69 0.82
N GLY A 172 49.95 -12.43 0.87
CA GLY A 172 49.85 -11.59 -0.32
C GLY A 172 48.80 -12.11 -1.31
N ASN A 173 47.67 -12.63 -0.83
CA ASN A 173 46.60 -13.17 -1.67
C ASN A 173 45.87 -12.05 -2.42
N THR A 174 46.22 -11.86 -3.69
CA THR A 174 45.61 -10.84 -4.56
C THR A 174 44.16 -11.15 -4.96
N SER A 175 43.71 -12.39 -4.76
CA SER A 175 42.32 -12.82 -5.00
C SER A 175 41.38 -12.54 -3.82
N TYR A 176 41.87 -11.94 -2.74
CA TYR A 176 41.01 -11.52 -1.64
C TYR A 176 40.00 -10.46 -2.10
N ASP A 177 38.71 -10.75 -1.86
CA ASP A 177 37.59 -9.86 -2.13
C ASP A 177 36.96 -9.38 -0.82
N PRO A 178 37.05 -8.07 -0.50
CA PRO A 178 36.40 -7.49 0.67
C PRO A 178 34.89 -7.76 0.73
N MET A 179 34.19 -7.84 -0.42
CA MET A 179 32.74 -8.05 -0.47
C MET A 179 32.32 -9.43 0.08
N GLY A 180 33.25 -10.38 0.17
CA GLY A 180 33.01 -11.70 0.75
C GLY A 180 33.01 -11.72 2.28
N ALA A 181 33.34 -10.62 2.95
CA ALA A 181 33.41 -10.56 4.42
C ALA A 181 32.03 -10.56 5.08
N CYS A 182 31.08 -9.80 4.52
CA CYS A 182 29.73 -9.67 5.05
C CYS A 182 28.69 -9.77 3.94
N GLN A 183 27.47 -10.17 4.30
CA GLN A 183 26.33 -10.24 3.38
C GLN A 183 25.13 -9.49 3.96
N LEU A 184 24.50 -8.62 3.17
CA LEU A 184 23.19 -8.04 3.46
C LEU A 184 22.11 -8.87 2.73
N ILE A 185 21.17 -9.43 3.48
CA ILE A 185 20.06 -10.24 2.99
C ILE A 185 18.75 -9.48 3.22
N TYR A 186 17.92 -9.35 2.21
CA TYR A 186 16.64 -8.63 2.30
C TYR A 186 15.63 -9.11 1.24
N GLN A 187 14.42 -8.55 1.28
CA GLN A 187 13.36 -8.77 0.30
C GLN A 187 12.74 -7.41 -0.05
N SER A 188 13.13 -6.79 -1.17
CA SER A 188 12.55 -5.48 -1.54
C SER A 188 11.08 -5.58 -1.92
N SER A 189 10.60 -6.75 -2.35
CA SER A 189 9.19 -6.97 -2.66
C SER A 189 8.26 -7.12 -1.45
N ARG A 190 8.80 -7.29 -0.23
CA ARG A 190 7.98 -7.32 1.00
C ARG A 190 7.26 -5.99 1.19
N ASP A 191 8.00 -4.90 1.10
CA ASP A 191 7.47 -3.55 0.99
C ASP A 191 8.56 -2.65 0.38
N ASP A 192 8.34 -2.17 -0.84
CA ASP A 192 9.33 -1.40 -1.60
C ASP A 192 9.54 -0.01 -1.00
N THR A 193 8.46 0.62 -0.53
CA THR A 193 8.50 1.94 0.09
C THR A 193 9.29 1.88 1.39
N ASN A 194 9.00 0.91 2.28
CA ASN A 194 9.76 0.75 3.52
C ASN A 194 11.24 0.47 3.27
N TRP A 195 11.54 -0.37 2.28
CA TRP A 195 12.92 -0.72 1.97
C TRP A 195 13.71 0.52 1.50
N TYR A 196 13.23 1.22 0.48
CA TYR A 196 13.99 2.30 -0.14
C TYR A 196 13.94 3.62 0.64
N ASP A 197 12.81 3.97 1.24
CA ASP A 197 12.64 5.27 1.90
C ASP A 197 13.11 5.27 3.36
N PHE A 198 13.03 4.12 4.06
CA PHE A 198 13.31 4.05 5.50
C PHE A 198 14.51 3.17 5.84
N MET A 199 14.55 1.94 5.35
CA MET A 199 15.55 0.96 5.80
C MET A 199 16.92 1.14 5.13
N TYR A 200 16.97 1.16 3.80
CA TYR A 200 18.20 1.15 3.04
C TYR A 200 19.14 2.32 3.36
N PRO A 201 18.67 3.58 3.51
CA PRO A 201 19.55 4.69 3.89
C PRO A 201 20.26 4.47 5.24
N ILE A 202 19.54 3.94 6.23
CA ILE A 202 20.08 3.66 7.58
C ILE A 202 21.05 2.48 7.54
N ILE A 203 20.72 1.42 6.79
CA ILE A 203 21.60 0.25 6.62
C ILE A 203 22.87 0.64 5.86
N SER A 204 22.77 1.44 4.80
CA SER A 204 23.92 1.92 4.03
C SER A 204 24.86 2.78 4.88
N GLN A 205 24.31 3.63 5.75
CA GLN A 205 25.09 4.37 6.73
C GLN A 205 25.77 3.44 7.73
N PHE A 206 25.06 2.42 8.23
CA PHE A 206 25.62 1.41 9.13
C PHE A 206 26.77 0.64 8.49
N GLN A 207 26.61 0.16 7.25
CA GLN A 207 27.66 -0.55 6.50
C GLN A 207 28.88 0.33 6.28
N THR A 208 28.68 1.61 5.97
CA THR A 208 29.77 2.59 5.83
C THR A 208 30.53 2.74 7.14
N GLN A 209 29.83 2.96 8.25
CA GLN A 209 30.43 3.08 9.59
C GLN A 209 31.16 1.80 10.02
N ALA A 210 30.54 0.64 9.80
CA ALA A 210 31.13 -0.67 10.07
C ALA A 210 32.45 -0.86 9.30
N THR A 211 32.45 -0.58 8.00
CA THR A 211 33.62 -0.66 7.13
C THR A 211 34.73 0.28 7.62
N THR A 212 34.40 1.52 7.96
CA THR A 212 35.37 2.48 8.51
C THR A 212 35.95 2.01 9.85
N MET A 213 35.12 1.56 10.79
CA MET A 213 35.58 1.11 12.12
C MET A 213 36.49 -0.12 12.03
N VAL A 214 36.10 -1.11 11.22
CA VAL A 214 36.91 -2.32 10.99
C VAL A 214 38.20 -1.95 10.28
N GLY A 215 38.12 -1.16 9.20
CA GLY A 215 39.29 -0.72 8.42
C GLY A 215 40.30 0.04 9.26
N GLU A 216 39.87 0.96 10.14
CA GLU A 216 40.76 1.69 11.03
C GLU A 216 41.48 0.80 12.04
N GLN A 217 40.76 -0.12 12.71
CA GLN A 217 41.35 -1.01 13.71
C GLN A 217 42.28 -2.03 13.05
N TRP A 218 41.85 -2.61 11.92
CA TRP A 218 42.62 -3.54 11.12
C TRP A 218 43.90 -2.90 10.59
N ALA A 219 43.81 -1.73 9.95
CA ALA A 219 44.97 -1.03 9.40
C ALA A 219 45.97 -0.66 10.50
N LYS A 220 45.52 -0.18 11.66
CA LYS A 220 46.41 0.10 12.82
C LYS A 220 47.18 -1.15 13.24
N MET A 221 46.48 -2.28 13.42
CA MET A 221 47.09 -3.53 13.86
C MET A 221 48.10 -4.08 12.83
N VAL A 222 47.72 -4.10 11.55
CA VAL A 222 48.56 -4.65 10.49
C VAL A 222 49.79 -3.77 10.22
N LEU A 223 49.63 -2.44 10.22
CA LEU A 223 50.75 -1.51 10.05
C LEU A 223 51.72 -1.58 11.24
N GLN A 224 51.22 -1.76 12.47
CA GLN A 224 52.08 -2.00 13.65
C GLN A 224 52.90 -3.27 13.47
N ASN A 225 52.29 -4.39 13.06
CA ASN A 225 53.00 -5.65 12.83
C ASN A 225 54.04 -5.54 11.69
N ALA A 226 53.69 -4.81 10.61
CA ALA A 226 54.56 -4.59 9.46
C ALA A 226 55.83 -3.78 9.79
N THR A 227 55.89 -3.08 10.93
CA THR A 227 57.13 -2.43 11.39
C THR A 227 58.24 -3.43 11.72
N THR A 228 57.86 -4.66 12.07
CA THR A 228 58.79 -5.73 12.45
C THR A 228 58.91 -6.84 11.40
N ASP A 229 57.94 -6.98 10.50
CA ASP A 229 57.91 -7.99 9.45
C ASP A 229 57.97 -7.35 8.04
N GLN A 230 59.16 -7.41 7.45
CA GLN A 230 59.41 -6.89 6.10
C GLN A 230 58.67 -7.68 4.99
N THR A 231 58.33 -8.94 5.25
CA THR A 231 57.56 -9.77 4.31
C THR A 231 56.11 -9.34 4.30
N LEU A 232 55.52 -9.11 5.48
CA LEU A 232 54.19 -8.55 5.63
C LEU A 232 54.08 -7.20 4.90
N LEU A 233 55.04 -6.29 5.10
CA LEU A 233 55.05 -5.00 4.42
C LEU A 233 55.01 -5.14 2.88
N ARG A 234 55.77 -6.07 2.32
CA ARG A 234 55.74 -6.36 0.87
C ARG A 234 54.39 -6.91 0.42
N ASN A 235 53.79 -7.78 1.21
CA ASN A 235 52.50 -8.40 0.88
C ASN A 235 51.35 -7.39 0.94
N LEU A 236 51.40 -6.40 1.83
CA LEU A 236 50.42 -5.31 1.89
C LEU A 236 50.38 -4.49 0.61
N VAL A 237 51.54 -4.24 0.00
CA VAL A 237 51.63 -3.54 -1.30
C VAL A 237 50.94 -4.36 -2.41
N ASN A 238 51.01 -5.69 -2.32
CA ASN A 238 50.37 -6.57 -3.30
C ASN A 238 48.85 -6.71 -3.10
N VAL A 239 48.34 -6.44 -1.88
CA VAL A 239 46.93 -6.63 -1.52
C VAL A 239 46.36 -5.36 -0.86
N PRO A 240 46.35 -4.22 -1.56
CA PRO A 240 45.88 -2.95 -0.98
C PRO A 240 44.41 -3.01 -0.55
N GLN A 241 43.58 -3.82 -1.22
CA GLN A 241 42.17 -3.98 -0.90
C GLN A 241 41.92 -4.63 0.46
N ALA A 242 42.86 -5.45 0.95
CA ALA A 242 42.79 -6.03 2.29
C ALA A 242 43.10 -5.00 3.39
N VAL A 243 43.63 -3.82 3.04
CA VAL A 243 43.89 -2.72 3.99
C VAL A 243 42.79 -1.66 3.92
N SER A 244 42.36 -1.29 2.71
CA SER A 244 41.26 -0.35 2.49
C SER A 244 40.46 -0.79 1.26
N PRO A 245 39.15 -1.10 1.39
CA PRO A 245 38.29 -0.92 2.56
C PRO A 245 38.43 -2.00 3.65
N ALA A 246 39.33 -2.97 3.48
CA ALA A 246 39.45 -4.19 4.29
C ALA A 246 38.25 -5.12 4.14
N ILE A 247 37.06 -4.69 4.56
CA ILE A 247 35.82 -5.47 4.43
C ILE A 247 34.82 -4.77 3.52
N GLY A 248 33.78 -5.50 3.15
CA GLY A 248 32.59 -4.96 2.52
C GLY A 248 31.41 -5.90 2.60
N PHE A 249 30.31 -5.49 1.97
CA PHE A 249 29.01 -6.13 2.10
C PHE A 249 28.49 -6.50 0.71
N SER A 250 28.35 -7.80 0.46
CA SER A 250 27.58 -8.27 -0.69
C SER A 250 26.09 -8.15 -0.41
N GLU A 251 25.32 -7.65 -1.37
CA GLU A 251 23.88 -7.50 -1.24
C GLU A 251 23.13 -8.62 -1.96
N PHE A 252 22.16 -9.21 -1.27
CA PHE A 252 21.38 -10.33 -1.76
C PHE A 252 19.90 -10.11 -1.48
N ASP A 253 19.18 -9.64 -2.51
CA ASP A 253 17.73 -9.57 -2.49
C ASP A 253 17.13 -10.94 -2.83
N LEU A 254 16.52 -11.59 -1.84
CA LEU A 254 15.90 -12.89 -2.02
C LEU A 254 14.69 -12.79 -2.96
N ARG A 255 13.96 -11.67 -2.91
CA ARG A 255 12.72 -11.43 -3.68
C ARG A 255 12.68 -9.95 -4.11
N PRO A 256 13.27 -9.61 -5.27
CA PRO A 256 13.26 -8.26 -5.82
C PRO A 256 11.85 -7.75 -6.13
N PHE A 257 11.60 -6.44 -6.03
CA PHE A 257 10.37 -5.83 -6.57
C PHE A 257 10.57 -5.50 -8.06
N TYR A 258 10.04 -6.34 -8.96
CA TYR A 258 10.15 -6.15 -10.42
C TYR A 258 9.09 -6.98 -11.18
N PRO A 259 8.63 -6.58 -12.38
CA PRO A 259 8.82 -5.26 -12.97
C PRO A 259 8.11 -4.17 -12.18
N TYR A 260 8.57 -2.92 -12.30
CA TYR A 260 7.91 -1.77 -11.67
C TYR A 260 6.47 -1.56 -12.14
N THR A 261 6.06 -2.17 -13.25
CA THR A 261 4.66 -2.22 -13.68
C THR A 261 3.75 -3.01 -12.73
N ALA A 262 4.30 -3.74 -11.76
CA ALA A 262 3.56 -4.42 -10.70
C ALA A 262 3.14 -3.49 -9.54
N ILE A 263 3.64 -2.25 -9.48
CA ILE A 263 3.25 -1.26 -8.44
C ILE A 263 1.73 -1.10 -8.36
N PRO A 264 0.98 -0.86 -9.45
CA PRO A 264 -0.47 -0.70 -9.38
C PRO A 264 -1.19 -1.97 -8.91
N ALA A 265 -0.63 -3.16 -9.18
CA ALA A 265 -1.22 -4.44 -8.79
C ALA A 265 -1.06 -4.77 -7.30
N THR A 266 -0.16 -4.06 -6.60
CA THR A 266 0.20 -4.34 -5.20
C THR A 266 0.00 -3.14 -4.28
N THR A 267 -0.30 -1.95 -4.81
CA THR A 267 -0.48 -0.71 -4.03
C THR A 267 -1.71 0.09 -4.51
N ILE A 268 -1.51 1.30 -5.02
CA ILE A 268 -2.52 2.32 -5.33
C ILE A 268 -3.58 1.83 -6.31
N GLY A 269 -3.21 0.97 -7.26
CA GLY A 269 -4.19 0.44 -8.22
C GLY A 269 -5.26 -0.43 -7.56
N LEU A 270 -5.06 -0.94 -6.34
CA LEU A 270 -6.07 -1.69 -5.60
C LEU A 270 -7.23 -0.80 -5.10
N ILE A 271 -7.04 0.53 -5.03
CA ILE A 271 -8.15 1.47 -4.77
C ILE A 271 -9.22 1.35 -5.86
N TYR A 272 -8.82 1.04 -7.10
CA TYR A 272 -9.78 0.85 -8.18
C TYR A 272 -10.75 -0.30 -7.91
N LEU A 273 -10.38 -1.32 -7.12
CA LEU A 273 -11.33 -2.36 -6.69
C LEU A 273 -12.48 -1.75 -5.89
N ILE A 274 -12.18 -0.83 -4.96
CA ILE A 274 -13.19 -0.12 -4.16
C ILE A 274 -14.05 0.77 -5.05
N ILE A 275 -13.41 1.57 -5.91
CA ILE A 275 -14.09 2.55 -6.77
C ILE A 275 -15.01 1.86 -7.78
N LEU A 276 -14.52 0.82 -8.48
CA LEU A 276 -15.31 0.06 -9.45
C LEU A 276 -16.48 -0.65 -8.77
N SER A 277 -16.26 -1.22 -7.58
CA SER A 277 -17.31 -1.89 -6.82
C SER A 277 -18.33 -0.91 -6.25
N PHE A 278 -17.94 0.33 -5.96
CA PHE A 278 -18.84 1.39 -5.55
C PHE A 278 -19.73 1.85 -6.71
N PHE A 279 -19.13 2.14 -7.86
CA PHE A 279 -19.89 2.63 -9.02
C PHE A 279 -20.77 1.54 -9.63
N SER A 280 -20.42 0.27 -9.51
CA SER A 280 -21.28 -0.83 -9.97
C SER A 280 -22.68 -0.74 -9.35
N PHE A 281 -22.80 -0.42 -8.06
CA PHE A 281 -24.09 -0.23 -7.41
C PHE A 281 -24.91 0.87 -8.10
N ALA A 282 -24.32 2.03 -8.36
CA ALA A 282 -25.02 3.13 -9.02
C ALA A 282 -25.47 2.77 -10.45
N PHE A 283 -24.66 2.01 -11.20
CA PHE A 283 -25.00 1.56 -12.55
C PHE A 283 -26.09 0.48 -12.57
N TYR A 284 -26.05 -0.47 -11.63
CA TYR A 284 -26.96 -1.61 -11.63
C TYR A 284 -28.27 -1.34 -10.88
N LEU A 285 -28.31 -0.40 -9.91
CA LEU A 285 -29.52 -0.11 -9.14
C LEU A 285 -30.75 0.23 -10.01
N PRO A 286 -30.66 1.10 -11.05
CA PRO A 286 -31.80 1.39 -11.91
C PRO A 286 -32.28 0.16 -12.70
N ILE A 287 -31.37 -0.76 -13.04
CA ILE A 287 -31.69 -2.01 -13.74
C ILE A 287 -32.52 -2.90 -12.83
N TRP A 288 -32.08 -3.09 -11.57
CA TRP A 288 -32.82 -3.89 -10.59
C TRP A 288 -34.20 -3.30 -10.27
N PHE A 289 -34.32 -1.97 -10.20
CA PHE A 289 -35.60 -1.31 -9.94
C PHE A 289 -36.65 -1.51 -11.04
N ARG A 290 -36.26 -1.93 -12.25
CA ARG A 290 -37.25 -2.34 -13.27
C ARG A 290 -38.11 -3.50 -12.78
N PHE A 291 -37.56 -4.46 -12.03
CA PHE A 291 -38.33 -5.57 -11.45
C PHE A 291 -39.43 -5.13 -10.46
N LEU A 292 -39.34 -3.91 -9.94
CA LEU A 292 -40.30 -3.35 -8.98
C LEU A 292 -41.27 -2.36 -9.61
N ASN A 293 -40.92 -1.78 -10.76
CA ASN A 293 -41.75 -0.81 -11.47
C ASN A 293 -42.67 -1.56 -12.45
N PRO A 294 -44.00 -1.45 -12.33
CA PRO A 294 -44.94 -2.16 -13.19
C PRO A 294 -45.03 -1.51 -14.58
N GLN A 295 -43.97 -1.63 -15.38
CA GLN A 295 -43.94 -1.25 -16.79
C GLN A 295 -44.21 -2.50 -17.65
N GLY A 296 -45.43 -3.03 -17.58
CA GLY A 296 -45.86 -4.18 -18.40
C GLY A 296 -45.59 -5.56 -17.80
N HIS A 297 -45.14 -5.66 -16.55
CA HIS A 297 -45.03 -6.92 -15.80
C HIS A 297 -45.40 -6.73 -14.32
N PRO A 298 -45.84 -7.78 -13.60
CA PRO A 298 -46.06 -7.69 -12.16
C PRO A 298 -44.74 -7.49 -11.40
N PRO A 299 -44.76 -6.86 -10.20
CA PRO A 299 -43.56 -6.69 -9.39
C PRO A 299 -43.05 -8.04 -8.86
N LEU A 300 -41.73 -8.19 -8.80
CA LEU A 300 -41.07 -9.40 -8.28
C LEU A 300 -41.26 -9.54 -6.77
N ARG A 301 -41.31 -10.78 -6.25
CA ARG A 301 -41.39 -11.02 -4.79
C ARG A 301 -40.11 -10.53 -4.12
N PHE A 302 -40.24 -10.02 -2.89
CA PHE A 302 -39.13 -9.36 -2.20
C PHE A 302 -37.91 -10.27 -1.95
N VAL A 303 -38.12 -11.54 -1.57
CA VAL A 303 -37.02 -12.50 -1.36
C VAL A 303 -36.31 -12.84 -2.67
N GLU A 304 -37.08 -13.04 -3.74
CA GLU A 304 -36.54 -13.29 -5.09
C GLU A 304 -35.76 -12.06 -5.59
N PHE A 305 -36.25 -10.85 -5.31
CA PHE A 305 -35.56 -9.60 -5.60
C PHE A 305 -34.20 -9.49 -4.88
N ILE A 306 -34.14 -9.82 -3.58
CA ILE A 306 -32.87 -9.84 -2.84
C ILE A 306 -31.91 -10.85 -3.45
N ALA A 307 -32.38 -12.08 -3.73
CA ALA A 307 -31.54 -13.14 -4.27
C ALA A 307 -30.98 -12.78 -5.66
N VAL A 308 -31.82 -12.25 -6.56
CA VAL A 308 -31.39 -11.78 -7.90
C VAL A 308 -30.38 -10.65 -7.78
N ARG A 309 -30.60 -9.71 -6.86
CA ARG A 309 -29.71 -8.57 -6.69
C ARG A 309 -28.36 -8.98 -6.12
N TRP A 310 -28.34 -9.76 -5.03
CA TRP A 310 -27.11 -10.26 -4.44
C TRP A 310 -26.33 -11.13 -5.44
N GLY A 311 -27.00 -12.09 -6.09
CA GLY A 311 -26.39 -12.94 -7.10
C GLY A 311 -25.87 -12.15 -8.30
N GLY A 312 -26.62 -11.14 -8.76
CA GLY A 312 -26.23 -10.24 -9.82
C GLY A 312 -25.00 -9.38 -9.47
N THR A 313 -24.93 -8.84 -8.25
CA THR A 313 -23.78 -8.09 -7.75
C THR A 313 -22.54 -8.97 -7.65
N VAL A 314 -22.64 -10.15 -7.02
CA VAL A 314 -21.50 -11.08 -6.90
C VAL A 314 -21.02 -11.55 -8.27
N LEU A 315 -21.94 -11.85 -9.19
CA LEU A 315 -21.59 -12.22 -10.57
C LEU A 315 -20.93 -11.07 -11.32
N ALA A 316 -21.40 -9.83 -11.14
CA ALA A 316 -20.75 -8.65 -11.70
C ALA A 316 -19.32 -8.51 -11.16
N TYR A 317 -19.11 -8.67 -9.84
CA TYR A 317 -17.77 -8.64 -9.25
C TYR A 317 -16.85 -9.73 -9.79
N LEU A 318 -17.36 -10.92 -10.08
CA LEU A 318 -16.57 -11.99 -10.71
C LEU A 318 -16.01 -11.55 -12.07
N PHE A 319 -16.83 -10.94 -12.93
CA PHE A 319 -16.39 -10.48 -14.26
C PHE A 319 -15.60 -9.17 -14.22
N LEU A 320 -15.95 -8.23 -13.35
CA LEU A 320 -15.24 -6.97 -13.20
C LEU A 320 -13.83 -7.19 -12.62
N SER A 321 -13.70 -8.07 -11.62
CA SER A 321 -12.37 -8.47 -11.09
C SER A 321 -11.54 -9.21 -12.12
N LEU A 322 -12.16 -9.99 -13.01
CA LEU A 322 -11.46 -10.65 -14.13
C LEU A 322 -10.91 -9.61 -15.11
N ALA A 323 -11.75 -8.67 -15.53
CA ALA A 323 -11.35 -7.58 -16.42
C ALA A 323 -10.23 -6.72 -15.80
N TYR A 324 -10.34 -6.42 -14.51
CA TYR A 324 -9.30 -5.73 -13.75
C TYR A 324 -7.99 -6.54 -13.72
N SER A 325 -8.06 -7.84 -13.42
CA SER A 325 -6.87 -8.70 -13.37
C SER A 325 -6.22 -8.88 -14.74
N PHE A 326 -7.00 -8.84 -15.84
CA PHE A 326 -6.46 -8.84 -17.19
C PHE A 326 -5.64 -7.60 -17.52
N VAL A 327 -5.88 -6.46 -16.87
CA VAL A 327 -5.02 -5.27 -17.05
C VAL A 327 -3.61 -5.60 -16.60
N SER A 328 -3.44 -6.17 -15.40
CA SER A 328 -2.14 -6.62 -14.88
C SER A 328 -1.45 -7.59 -15.85
N LEU A 329 -2.20 -8.55 -16.42
CA LEU A 329 -1.68 -9.50 -17.40
C LEU A 329 -1.28 -8.81 -18.72
N ALA A 330 -2.08 -7.85 -19.21
CA ALA A 330 -1.82 -7.11 -20.44
C ALA A 330 -0.56 -6.23 -20.35
N PHE A 331 -0.25 -5.73 -19.15
CA PHE A 331 0.99 -5.00 -18.85
C PHE A 331 2.17 -5.92 -18.50
N GLN A 332 2.09 -7.19 -18.90
CA GLN A 332 3.20 -8.16 -18.88
C GLN A 332 3.75 -8.43 -17.47
N ILE A 333 2.91 -8.34 -16.44
CA ILE A 333 3.28 -8.87 -15.11
C ILE A 333 3.38 -10.39 -15.22
N ASN A 334 4.41 -10.97 -14.60
CA ASN A 334 4.62 -12.41 -14.63
C ASN A 334 3.57 -13.13 -13.77
N PHE A 335 2.84 -14.07 -14.39
CA PHE A 335 1.83 -14.91 -13.74
C PHE A 335 1.97 -16.40 -14.08
N SER A 336 3.08 -16.81 -14.69
CA SER A 336 3.24 -18.14 -15.26
C SER A 336 4.55 -18.82 -14.83
N GLY A 337 5.17 -18.33 -13.76
CA GLY A 337 6.49 -18.72 -13.31
C GLY A 337 7.57 -18.31 -14.31
N GLY A 338 8.71 -18.99 -14.25
CA GLY A 338 9.80 -18.80 -15.20
C GLY A 338 11.17 -18.61 -14.56
N ASN A 339 11.22 -18.28 -13.27
CA ASN A 339 12.49 -18.24 -12.57
C ASN A 339 13.00 -19.67 -12.29
N PRO A 340 14.23 -20.03 -12.72
CA PRO A 340 14.80 -21.35 -12.43
C PRO A 340 15.09 -21.55 -10.93
N ILE A 341 15.16 -20.47 -10.15
CA ILE A 341 15.43 -20.48 -8.72
C ILE A 341 14.08 -20.49 -7.99
N THR A 342 13.75 -21.65 -7.44
CA THR A 342 12.52 -21.86 -6.63
C THR A 342 12.78 -21.87 -5.12
N SER A 343 14.05 -21.87 -4.71
CA SER A 343 14.42 -21.86 -3.29
C SER A 343 14.04 -20.53 -2.62
N GLU A 344 13.61 -20.62 -1.36
CA GLU A 344 13.26 -19.48 -0.50
C GLU A 344 14.48 -18.65 -0.09
N THR A 345 15.65 -19.28 -0.01
CA THR A 345 16.89 -18.69 0.52
C THR A 345 17.91 -18.32 -0.56
N GLN A 346 17.64 -18.68 -1.81
CA GLN A 346 18.46 -18.29 -2.96
C GLN A 346 17.96 -16.97 -3.54
N VAL A 347 18.91 -16.20 -4.05
CA VAL A 347 18.68 -14.91 -4.69
C VAL A 347 17.95 -15.15 -6.00
N THR A 348 16.92 -14.34 -6.25
CA THR A 348 16.16 -14.40 -7.49
C THR A 348 17.03 -13.99 -8.67
N ASP A 349 17.08 -14.80 -9.73
CA ASP A 349 17.71 -14.40 -10.99
C ASP A 349 16.74 -13.54 -11.79
N ILE A 350 16.91 -12.22 -11.69
CA ILE A 350 16.00 -11.24 -12.29
C ILE A 350 15.95 -11.32 -13.82
N ALA A 351 16.94 -11.94 -14.48
CA ALA A 351 16.94 -12.11 -15.92
C ALA A 351 15.76 -12.97 -16.41
N TYR A 352 15.22 -13.83 -15.54
CA TYR A 352 14.05 -14.68 -15.79
C TYR A 352 12.75 -14.11 -15.19
N GLY A 353 12.77 -12.88 -14.69
CA GLY A 353 11.68 -12.26 -13.96
C GLY A 353 11.54 -12.80 -12.53
N ASN A 354 10.54 -12.30 -11.81
CA ASN A 354 10.34 -12.70 -10.42
C ASN A 354 9.74 -14.10 -10.28
N PRO A 355 10.06 -14.82 -9.17
CA PRO A 355 9.37 -16.04 -8.81
C PRO A 355 7.94 -15.69 -8.41
N ASP A 356 7.01 -16.58 -8.75
CA ASP A 356 5.63 -16.49 -8.29
C ASP A 356 5.32 -17.61 -7.29
N ALA A 357 4.23 -17.46 -6.54
CA ALA A 357 3.88 -18.44 -5.52
C ALA A 357 3.24 -19.72 -6.09
N TYR A 358 2.65 -19.66 -7.29
CA TYR A 358 1.75 -20.72 -7.80
C TYR A 358 2.05 -21.17 -9.24
N GLY A 359 3.15 -20.76 -9.86
CA GLY A 359 3.48 -21.08 -11.25
C GLY A 359 2.34 -20.69 -12.19
N HIS A 360 1.89 -21.63 -13.03
CA HIS A 360 0.75 -21.40 -13.93
C HIS A 360 -0.59 -21.12 -13.22
N GLY A 361 -0.69 -21.40 -11.91
CA GLY A 361 -1.86 -21.10 -11.09
C GLY A 361 -1.91 -19.66 -10.56
N THR A 362 -0.85 -18.87 -10.75
CA THR A 362 -0.74 -17.53 -10.16
C THR A 362 -1.84 -16.58 -10.64
N PHE A 363 -2.15 -16.56 -11.95
CA PHE A 363 -3.21 -15.70 -12.48
C PHE A 363 -4.60 -16.04 -11.92
N PRO A 364 -5.08 -17.31 -11.95
CA PRO A 364 -6.35 -17.66 -11.31
C PRO A 364 -6.44 -17.29 -9.83
N VAL A 365 -5.37 -17.49 -9.05
CA VAL A 365 -5.35 -17.15 -7.62
C VAL A 365 -5.42 -15.64 -7.42
N TYR A 366 -4.65 -14.86 -8.19
CA TYR A 366 -4.70 -13.40 -8.18
C TYR A 366 -6.08 -12.85 -8.58
N TRP A 367 -6.72 -13.46 -9.58
CA TRP A 367 -8.09 -13.11 -9.95
C TRP A 367 -9.08 -13.41 -8.82
N MET A 368 -8.99 -14.59 -8.20
CA MET A 368 -9.84 -14.94 -7.06
C MET A 368 -9.62 -14.02 -5.86
N LEU A 369 -8.38 -13.58 -5.61
CA LEU A 369 -8.10 -12.57 -4.59
C LEU A 369 -8.85 -11.27 -4.89
N ASN A 370 -8.72 -10.74 -6.12
CA ASN A 370 -9.42 -9.53 -6.54
C ASN A 370 -10.94 -9.68 -6.50
N PHE A 371 -11.47 -10.87 -6.82
CA PHE A 371 -12.90 -11.17 -6.74
C PHE A 371 -13.42 -11.12 -5.30
N VAL A 372 -12.75 -11.82 -4.36
CA VAL A 372 -13.15 -11.83 -2.95
C VAL A 372 -12.94 -10.45 -2.33
N ALA A 373 -11.90 -9.73 -2.73
CA ALA A 373 -11.68 -8.34 -2.35
C ALA A 373 -12.84 -7.42 -2.78
N MET A 374 -13.30 -7.52 -4.03
CA MET A 374 -14.48 -6.79 -4.50
C MET A 374 -15.74 -7.17 -3.71
N CYS A 375 -15.93 -8.45 -3.37
CA CYS A 375 -17.03 -8.84 -2.49
C CYS A 375 -16.92 -8.21 -1.09
N ALA A 376 -15.73 -8.21 -0.48
CA ALA A 376 -15.50 -7.65 0.86
C ALA A 376 -15.69 -6.13 0.89
N LEU A 377 -15.07 -5.41 -0.05
CA LEU A 377 -15.07 -3.95 -0.13
C LEU A 377 -16.36 -3.40 -0.75
N GLY A 378 -16.84 -4.03 -1.80
CA GLY A 378 -17.98 -3.61 -2.60
C GLY A 378 -19.32 -3.81 -1.91
N LEU A 379 -19.56 -4.99 -1.31
CA LEU A 379 -20.81 -5.24 -0.59
C LEU A 379 -20.96 -4.33 0.63
N ALA A 380 -19.86 -3.94 1.29
CA ALA A 380 -19.89 -2.93 2.35
C ALA A 380 -20.41 -1.58 1.83
N CYS A 381 -19.87 -1.13 0.69
CA CYS A 381 -20.34 0.07 0.00
C CYS A 381 -21.82 -0.01 -0.41
N GLU A 382 -22.26 -1.13 -0.98
CA GLU A 382 -23.68 -1.34 -1.34
C GLU A 382 -24.60 -1.26 -0.13
N ASN A 383 -24.21 -1.93 0.97
CA ASN A 383 -24.97 -1.95 2.22
C ASN A 383 -25.16 -0.55 2.79
N VAL A 384 -24.08 0.23 2.86
CA VAL A 384 -24.16 1.61 3.36
C VAL A 384 -24.93 2.49 2.37
N ALA A 385 -24.74 2.31 1.06
CA ALA A 385 -25.47 3.10 0.06
C ALA A 385 -26.98 2.91 0.13
N MET A 386 -27.45 1.70 0.45
CA MET A 386 -28.87 1.43 0.68
C MET A 386 -29.42 2.07 1.97
N VAL A 387 -28.58 2.23 2.99
CA VAL A 387 -28.98 2.75 4.30
C VAL A 387 -28.83 4.25 4.44
N VAL A 388 -27.78 4.83 3.87
CA VAL A 388 -27.49 6.26 3.95
C VAL A 388 -28.14 6.99 2.78
N GLY A 389 -27.90 6.49 1.57
CA GLY A 389 -28.43 7.06 0.35
C GLY A 389 -27.73 8.34 -0.13
N GLN A 390 -28.15 8.84 -1.29
CA GLN A 390 -27.46 9.95 -1.97
C GLN A 390 -27.86 11.30 -1.36
N PRO A 391 -26.93 12.28 -1.25
CA PRO A 391 -25.53 12.27 -1.69
C PRO A 391 -24.52 11.76 -0.62
N TRP A 392 -24.99 11.48 0.59
CA TRP A 392 -24.15 11.20 1.77
C TRP A 392 -23.34 9.91 1.68
N THR A 393 -23.75 8.96 0.83
CA THR A 393 -22.93 7.79 0.48
C THR A 393 -21.53 8.20 -0.03
N GLY A 394 -21.37 9.38 -0.63
CA GLY A 394 -20.05 9.91 -1.00
C GLY A 394 -19.10 10.08 0.18
N LEU A 395 -19.60 10.49 1.35
CA LEU A 395 -18.78 10.59 2.57
C LEU A 395 -18.34 9.21 3.07
N TRP A 396 -19.22 8.21 2.97
CA TRP A 396 -18.86 6.82 3.27
C TRP A 396 -17.73 6.34 2.35
N LEU A 397 -17.82 6.60 1.05
CA LEU A 397 -16.78 6.20 0.11
C LEU A 397 -15.42 6.81 0.50
N ILE A 398 -15.39 8.10 0.84
CA ILE A 398 -14.16 8.77 1.28
C ILE A 398 -13.61 8.11 2.55
N PHE A 399 -14.45 7.91 3.57
CA PHE A 399 -14.06 7.20 4.80
C PHE A 399 -13.52 5.79 4.52
N TRP A 400 -14.24 5.03 3.69
CA TRP A 400 -13.92 3.64 3.38
C TRP A 400 -12.61 3.53 2.61
N VAL A 401 -12.38 4.39 1.62
CA VAL A 401 -11.11 4.45 0.89
C VAL A 401 -9.98 4.86 1.81
N ILE A 402 -10.11 5.96 2.55
CA ILE A 402 -9.01 6.50 3.36
C ILE A 402 -8.59 5.52 4.47
N THR A 403 -9.53 4.93 5.20
CA THR A 403 -9.19 3.96 6.26
C THR A 403 -8.50 2.70 5.72
N ASN A 404 -8.95 2.19 4.58
CA ASN A 404 -8.32 1.05 3.90
C ASN A 404 -6.92 1.40 3.38
N VAL A 405 -6.77 2.57 2.77
CA VAL A 405 -5.49 3.02 2.18
C VAL A 405 -4.46 3.27 3.28
N SER A 406 -4.83 3.96 4.36
CA SER A 406 -3.95 4.21 5.50
C SER A 406 -3.31 2.92 5.99
N THR A 407 -4.12 1.89 6.24
CA THR A 407 -3.65 0.63 6.81
C THR A 407 -3.18 -0.41 5.80
N GLY A 408 -3.42 -0.16 4.51
CA GLY A 408 -3.12 -1.09 3.43
C GLY A 408 -1.81 -0.78 2.71
N PHE A 409 -1.44 0.49 2.57
CA PHE A 409 -0.23 0.88 1.83
C PHE A 409 0.94 1.24 2.72
N TYR A 410 0.68 1.54 3.98
CA TYR A 410 1.71 1.76 4.98
C TYR A 410 1.80 0.55 5.88
N ASP A 411 3.03 0.28 6.31
CA ASP A 411 3.31 -0.83 7.19
C ASP A 411 2.88 -0.52 8.62
N ILE A 412 1.91 -1.30 9.09
CA ILE A 412 1.31 -1.18 10.42
C ILE A 412 2.37 -1.33 11.53
N ASP A 413 3.51 -1.99 11.26
CA ASP A 413 4.60 -2.14 12.24
C ASP A 413 5.25 -0.79 12.61
N ILE A 414 5.27 0.18 11.68
CA ILE A 414 5.82 1.53 11.91
C ILE A 414 4.74 2.60 12.10
N GLU A 415 3.47 2.27 11.89
CA GLU A 415 2.35 3.14 12.21
C GLU A 415 2.12 3.28 13.73
N PRO A 416 1.44 4.33 14.19
CA PRO A 416 0.97 4.40 15.57
C PRO A 416 0.10 3.18 15.91
N ALA A 417 0.25 2.62 17.12
CA ALA A 417 -0.48 1.42 17.55
C ALA A 417 -2.02 1.52 17.42
N PHE A 418 -2.56 2.73 17.31
CA PHE A 418 -3.96 2.97 16.96
C PHE A 418 -4.37 2.24 15.66
N PHE A 419 -3.52 2.20 14.64
CA PHE A 419 -3.85 1.64 13.31
C PHE A 419 -3.84 0.12 13.23
N ARG A 420 -3.57 -0.59 14.33
CA ARG A 420 -3.61 -2.08 14.38
C ARG A 420 -4.97 -2.67 14.03
N TRP A 421 -6.05 -1.89 14.03
CA TRP A 421 -7.34 -2.34 13.46
C TRP A 421 -7.23 -2.64 11.96
N GLY A 422 -6.22 -2.10 11.28
CA GLY A 422 -5.90 -2.30 9.88
C GLY A 422 -5.70 -3.76 9.45
N TYR A 423 -5.21 -4.62 10.35
CA TYR A 423 -5.11 -6.06 10.08
C TYR A 423 -6.48 -6.70 9.77
N ALA A 424 -7.55 -6.14 10.33
CA ALA A 424 -8.91 -6.58 10.03
C ALA A 424 -9.49 -5.92 8.77
N TRP A 425 -8.85 -4.89 8.19
CA TRP A 425 -9.38 -4.19 7.03
C TRP A 425 -9.09 -4.96 5.74
N PRO A 426 -10.03 -4.99 4.77
CA PRO A 426 -9.85 -5.78 3.56
C PRO A 426 -8.59 -5.39 2.77
N LEU A 427 -8.32 -4.10 2.57
CA LEU A 427 -7.25 -3.69 1.65
C LEU A 427 -5.86 -4.12 2.10
N HIS A 428 -5.57 -4.11 3.40
CA HIS A 428 -4.31 -4.63 3.97
C HIS A 428 -4.05 -6.08 3.53
N ASN A 429 -5.06 -6.93 3.71
CA ASN A 429 -5.00 -8.34 3.34
C ASN A 429 -4.87 -8.54 1.82
N VAL A 430 -5.47 -7.65 1.01
CA VAL A 430 -5.33 -7.70 -0.46
C VAL A 430 -3.92 -7.33 -0.90
N VAL A 431 -3.32 -6.29 -0.30
CA VAL A 431 -1.96 -5.85 -0.60
C VAL A 431 -0.97 -6.95 -0.26
N GLU A 432 -1.01 -7.48 0.96
CA GLU A 432 -0.11 -8.54 1.43
C GLU A 432 -0.24 -9.81 0.57
N ALA A 433 -1.47 -10.26 0.30
CA ALA A 433 -1.70 -11.41 -0.57
C ALA A 433 -1.25 -11.15 -2.02
N SER A 434 -1.42 -9.93 -2.56
CA SER A 434 -0.98 -9.61 -3.92
C SER A 434 0.54 -9.66 -4.04
N ARG A 435 1.27 -9.09 -3.08
CA ARG A 435 2.73 -9.17 -3.01
C ARG A 435 3.19 -10.62 -2.88
N GLN A 436 2.54 -11.40 -2.02
CA GLN A 436 2.84 -12.82 -1.83
C GLN A 436 2.65 -13.64 -3.13
N ILE A 437 1.52 -13.46 -3.81
CA ILE A 437 1.19 -14.17 -5.05
C ILE A 437 2.19 -13.84 -6.16
N LEU A 438 2.47 -12.54 -6.36
CA LEU A 438 3.27 -12.04 -7.48
C LEU A 438 4.78 -12.21 -7.30
N PHE A 439 5.25 -12.24 -6.05
CA PHE A 439 6.69 -12.25 -5.75
C PHE A 439 7.15 -13.47 -4.94
N GLY A 440 6.26 -14.42 -4.64
CA GLY A 440 6.65 -15.66 -3.96
C GLY A 440 7.23 -15.42 -2.56
N LEU A 441 6.67 -14.46 -1.83
CA LEU A 441 7.00 -14.18 -0.42
C LEU A 441 6.42 -15.24 0.52
N HIS A 442 6.78 -15.15 1.80
CA HIS A 442 6.25 -16.03 2.84
C HIS A 442 4.72 -16.06 2.85
N SER A 443 4.16 -17.26 2.90
CA SER A 443 2.73 -17.43 2.69
C SER A 443 1.92 -17.11 3.94
N ARG A 444 1.12 -16.05 3.88
CA ARG A 444 0.03 -15.75 4.82
C ARG A 444 -1.35 -15.78 4.17
N ILE A 445 -1.43 -16.30 2.95
CA ILE A 445 -2.62 -16.23 2.09
C ILE A 445 -3.89 -16.79 2.73
N GLY A 446 -3.77 -17.79 3.62
CA GLY A 446 -4.90 -18.34 4.36
C GLY A 446 -5.52 -17.34 5.34
N LEU A 447 -4.70 -16.52 6.00
CA LEU A 447 -5.14 -15.41 6.84
C LEU A 447 -5.80 -14.33 5.99
N ASP A 448 -5.14 -13.95 4.90
CA ASP A 448 -5.60 -12.87 4.02
C ASP A 448 -6.99 -13.18 3.42
N PHE A 449 -7.13 -14.35 2.78
CA PHE A 449 -8.43 -14.81 2.29
C PHE A 449 -9.44 -15.00 3.42
N GLY A 450 -9.00 -15.45 4.60
CA GLY A 450 -9.86 -15.63 5.77
C GLY A 450 -10.55 -14.32 6.19
N VAL A 451 -9.79 -13.23 6.28
CA VAL A 451 -10.33 -11.90 6.62
C VAL A 451 -11.26 -11.39 5.52
N LEU A 452 -10.88 -11.57 4.25
CA LEU A 452 -11.72 -11.13 3.12
C LEU A 452 -13.04 -11.90 3.04
N PHE A 453 -13.01 -13.22 3.24
CA PHE A 453 -14.23 -14.03 3.31
C PHE A 453 -15.10 -13.68 4.52
N ALA A 454 -14.50 -13.36 5.67
CA ALA A 454 -15.25 -12.90 6.83
C ALA A 454 -16.02 -11.61 6.53
N TRP A 455 -15.38 -10.62 5.89
CA TRP A 455 -16.06 -9.41 5.44
C TRP A 455 -17.15 -9.68 4.40
N ALA A 456 -16.86 -10.51 3.40
CA ALA A 456 -17.85 -10.88 2.39
C ALA A 456 -19.07 -11.58 3.01
N ALA A 457 -18.86 -12.45 4.00
CA ALA A 457 -19.91 -13.16 4.72
C ALA A 457 -20.75 -12.21 5.58
N VAL A 458 -20.11 -11.33 6.36
CA VAL A 458 -20.80 -10.31 7.18
C VAL A 458 -21.64 -9.39 6.29
N ASN A 459 -21.06 -8.88 5.21
CA ASN A 459 -21.78 -8.01 4.28
C ASN A 459 -22.94 -8.73 3.59
N THR A 460 -22.76 -10.01 3.24
CA THR A 460 -23.83 -10.84 2.67
C THR A 460 -24.96 -11.06 3.68
N ALA A 461 -24.64 -11.30 4.95
CA ALA A 461 -25.65 -11.47 6.00
C ALA A 461 -26.45 -10.18 6.27
N ILE A 462 -25.81 -9.01 6.14
CA ILE A 462 -26.44 -7.69 6.33
C ILE A 462 -27.27 -7.28 5.09
N PHE A 463 -26.94 -7.79 3.90
CA PHE A 463 -27.54 -7.37 2.63
C PHE A 463 -29.08 -7.47 2.55
N PRO A 464 -29.75 -8.53 3.06
CA PRO A 464 -31.21 -8.58 3.09
C PRO A 464 -31.84 -7.47 3.94
N PHE A 465 -31.20 -7.13 5.06
CA PHE A 465 -31.68 -6.09 5.99
C PHE A 465 -31.57 -4.69 5.37
N THR A 466 -30.44 -4.39 4.74
CA THR A 466 -30.22 -3.11 4.05
C THR A 466 -31.15 -2.96 2.84
N CYS A 467 -31.41 -4.04 2.09
CA CYS A 467 -32.42 -4.06 1.03
C CYS A 467 -33.84 -3.79 1.56
N TRP A 468 -34.20 -4.37 2.70
CA TRP A 468 -35.48 -4.12 3.35
C TRP A 468 -35.63 -2.64 3.73
N PHE A 469 -34.57 -2.06 4.31
CA PHE A 469 -34.57 -0.66 4.71
C PHE A 469 -34.67 0.30 3.51
N LEU A 470 -33.98 0.01 2.40
CA LEU A 470 -34.14 0.75 1.14
C LEU A 470 -35.59 0.75 0.65
N MET A 471 -36.26 -0.42 0.69
CA MET A 471 -37.66 -0.55 0.29
C MET A 471 -38.60 0.18 1.25
N TYR A 472 -38.32 0.13 2.55
CA TYR A 472 -39.05 0.87 3.57
C TYR A 472 -39.01 2.38 3.29
N LYS A 473 -37.82 2.94 3.06
CA LYS A 473 -37.65 4.37 2.70
C LYS A 473 -38.45 4.76 1.47
N ARG A 474 -38.36 3.93 0.42
CA ARG A 474 -39.08 4.17 -0.83
C ARG A 474 -40.60 4.18 -0.64
N LYS A 475 -41.12 3.27 0.20
CA LYS A 475 -42.56 3.20 0.50
C LYS A 475 -43.06 4.40 1.32
N HIS A 476 -42.20 4.99 2.15
CA HIS A 476 -42.55 6.10 3.04
C HIS A 476 -42.05 7.47 2.53
N GLU A 477 -41.60 7.53 1.27
CA GLU A 477 -41.10 8.76 0.63
C GLU A 477 -40.09 9.54 1.49
N VAL A 478 -39.22 8.82 2.20
CA VAL A 478 -38.22 9.42 3.08
C VAL A 478 -37.19 10.16 2.22
N HIS A 479 -37.20 11.50 2.26
CA HIS A 479 -36.21 12.32 1.59
C HIS A 479 -34.89 12.35 2.39
N GLU A 480 -33.83 11.81 1.79
CA GLU A 480 -32.50 11.66 2.40
C GLU A 480 -31.70 12.97 2.37
N TYR A 481 -32.12 13.92 1.54
CA TYR A 481 -31.46 15.20 1.35
C TYR A 481 -32.49 16.31 1.48
N TRP A 482 -32.16 17.30 2.31
CA TRP A 482 -33.02 18.44 2.65
C TRP A 482 -32.90 19.61 1.65
N ALA A 483 -32.07 19.48 0.61
CA ALA A 483 -31.86 20.58 -0.33
C ALA A 483 -32.86 20.58 -1.48
#